data_AF-A9ZQI0-F1
#
_entry.id   AF-A9ZQI0-F1
#
_cell.length_a   1.000
_cell.length_b   1.000
_cell.length_c   1.000
_cell.angle_alpha   90.00
_cell.angle_beta   90.00
_cell.angle_gamma   90.00
#
_symmetry.space_group_name_H-M   'P 1'
#
loop_
_entity.id
_entity.type
_entity.pdbx_description
1 polymer ?
#
loop_
_entity_poly.entity_id
_entity_poly.type
_entity_poly.pdbx_seq_one_letter_code
_entity_poly.pdbx_strand_id
1 'polypeptide(L)'
;GLRGNNNVHRPEDRENFTAMMTELRQALDAEGRSRRRQYLLTFAAGAFPDFIATTEMDKVQAVVDFVNLMTYDFRTSDPIAGHHANLYLHPADTKKRSVDSAVREFIAAGVPPAKIVVGVPF
;
A
#
# COMPACT_ATOMS: atom_id res chain seq x y z
N GLY A 1 -12.15 -4.30 6.62
CA GLY A 1 -10.76 -4.28 7.08
C GLY A 1 -10.04 -5.53 6.67
N LEU A 2 -8.75 -5.43 6.40
CA LEU A 2 -7.90 -6.58 6.09
C LEU A 2 -7.51 -7.32 7.37
N ARG A 3 -7.62 -8.65 7.38
CA ARG A 3 -7.19 -9.45 8.53
C ARG A 3 -5.66 -9.44 8.64
N GLY A 4 -5.14 -8.92 9.75
CA GLY A 4 -3.72 -8.98 10.10
C GLY A 4 -3.37 -10.17 11.01
N ASN A 5 -2.24 -10.08 11.72
CA ASN A 5 -1.80 -11.10 12.67
C ASN A 5 -2.59 -11.04 13.99
N ASN A 6 -3.78 -11.66 14.00
CA ASN A 6 -4.70 -11.70 15.14
C ASN A 6 -5.20 -10.33 15.64
N ASN A 7 -5.07 -9.29 14.80
CA ASN A 7 -5.62 -7.97 15.10
C ASN A 7 -7.14 -7.96 14.93
N VAL A 8 -7.81 -7.18 15.78
CA VAL A 8 -9.21 -6.81 15.55
C VAL A 8 -9.27 -6.02 14.24
N HIS A 9 -10.20 -6.42 13.38
CA HIS A 9 -10.46 -5.78 12.09
C HIS A 9 -11.98 -5.74 11.91
N ARG A 10 -12.46 -4.71 11.22
CA ARG A 10 -13.89 -4.52 10.96
C ARG A 10 -14.11 -4.03 9.53
N PRO A 11 -15.28 -4.25 8.91
CA PRO A 11 -15.57 -3.72 7.58
C PRO A 11 -15.25 -2.23 7.45
N GLU A 12 -15.60 -1.45 8.48
CA GLU A 12 -15.46 0.02 8.55
C GLU A 12 -14.00 0.49 8.55
N ASP A 13 -13.01 -0.39 8.75
CA ASP A 13 -11.60 0.00 8.63
C ASP A 13 -11.27 0.56 7.24
N ARG A 14 -12.03 0.18 6.20
CA ARG A 14 -11.85 0.68 4.84
C ARG A 14 -12.04 2.21 4.79
N GLU A 15 -13.18 2.68 5.24
CA GLU A 15 -13.52 4.11 5.26
C GLU A 15 -12.80 4.85 6.41
N ASN A 16 -12.63 4.20 7.57
CA ASN A 16 -11.94 4.78 8.72
C ASN A 16 -10.45 5.01 8.43
N PHE A 17 -9.80 4.16 7.63
CA PHE A 17 -8.42 4.40 7.18
C PHE A 17 -8.34 5.68 6.36
N THR A 18 -9.25 5.89 5.40
CA THR A 18 -9.33 7.13 4.62
C THR A 18 -9.57 8.35 5.51
N ALA A 19 -10.50 8.25 6.47
CA ALA A 19 -10.80 9.33 7.40
C ALA A 19 -9.56 9.69 8.25
N MET A 20 -8.91 8.69 8.83
CA MET A 20 -7.69 8.86 9.63
C MET A 20 -6.57 9.54 8.83
N MET A 21 -6.31 9.09 7.59
CA MET A 21 -5.27 9.69 6.75
C MET A 21 -5.61 11.14 6.38
N THR A 22 -6.90 11.44 6.17
CA THR A 22 -7.37 12.80 5.90
C THR A 22 -7.18 13.72 7.11
N GLU A 23 -7.56 13.27 8.30
CA GLU A 23 -7.37 14.02 9.55
C GLU A 23 -5.88 14.25 9.85
N LEU A 24 -5.04 13.24 9.65
CA LEU A 24 -3.59 13.36 9.80
C LEU A 24 -3.01 14.40 8.83
N ARG A 25 -3.42 14.38 7.55
CA ARG A 25 -2.97 15.38 6.56
C ARG A 25 -3.33 16.79 7.01
N GLN A 26 -4.56 17.01 7.46
CA GLN A 26 -5.04 18.31 7.94
C GLN A 26 -4.25 18.80 9.15
N ALA A 27 -3.98 17.92 10.13
CA ALA A 27 -3.21 18.24 11.31
C ALA A 27 -1.74 18.58 10.97
N LEU A 28 -1.12 17.77 10.12
CA LEU A 28 0.26 17.99 9.64
C LEU A 28 0.37 19.28 8.81
N ASP A 29 -0.63 19.64 8.02
CA ASP A 29 -0.65 20.90 7.28
C ASP A 29 -0.82 22.11 8.20
N ALA A 30 -1.66 22.02 9.23
CA ALA A 30 -1.83 23.07 10.21
C ALA A 30 -0.52 23.35 10.96
N GLU A 31 0.15 22.29 11.41
CA GLU A 31 1.45 22.41 12.09
C GLU A 31 2.56 22.85 11.13
N GLY A 32 2.50 22.38 9.88
CA GLY A 32 3.44 22.79 8.85
C GLY A 32 3.37 24.28 8.53
N ARG A 33 2.16 24.84 8.48
CA ARG A 33 1.95 26.29 8.32
C ARG A 33 2.49 27.09 9.49
N SER A 34 2.27 26.65 10.74
CA SER A 34 2.75 27.36 11.94
C SER A 34 4.28 27.43 12.00
N ARG A 35 4.96 26.38 11.51
CA ARG A 35 6.43 26.26 11.51
C ARG A 35 7.12 26.57 10.19
N ARG A 36 6.38 26.92 9.15
CA ARG A 36 6.88 27.10 7.77
C ARG A 36 7.67 25.89 7.27
N ARG A 37 7.15 24.69 7.52
CA ARG A 37 7.76 23.41 7.17
C ARG A 37 6.72 22.48 6.55
N GLN A 38 7.10 21.70 5.54
CA GLN A 38 6.26 20.60 5.06
C GLN A 38 6.54 19.33 5.85
N TYR A 39 5.50 18.65 6.30
CA TYR A 39 5.56 17.32 6.90
C TYR A 39 5.01 16.29 5.92
N LEU A 40 5.80 15.25 5.67
CA LEU A 40 5.39 14.13 4.83
C LEU A 40 4.39 13.25 5.57
N LEU A 41 3.36 12.81 4.85
CA LEU A 41 2.47 11.75 5.25
C LEU A 41 2.58 10.62 4.23
N THR A 42 3.00 9.45 4.68
CA THR A 42 3.19 8.27 3.84
C THR A 42 2.73 7.03 4.60
N PHE A 43 2.59 5.90 3.91
CA PHE A 43 2.32 4.63 4.57
C PHE A 43 2.89 3.45 3.78
N ALA A 44 2.99 2.30 4.44
CA ALA A 44 3.31 1.03 3.80
C ALA A 44 2.03 0.32 3.38
N ALA A 45 1.94 -0.09 2.12
CA ALA A 45 0.78 -0.78 1.57
C ALA A 45 1.12 -2.23 1.22
N GLY A 46 0.19 -3.14 1.54
CA GLY A 46 0.29 -4.52 1.09
C GLY A 46 0.22 -4.58 -0.43
N ALA A 47 1.22 -5.18 -1.07
CA ALA A 47 1.29 -5.29 -2.52
C ALA A 47 0.45 -6.48 -3.04
N PHE A 48 -0.84 -6.55 -2.67
CA PHE A 48 -1.76 -7.63 -3.05
C PHE A 48 -3.22 -7.14 -3.18
N PRO A 49 -4.06 -7.82 -3.98
CA PRO A 49 -5.41 -7.33 -4.31
C PRO A 49 -6.33 -7.12 -3.11
N ASP A 50 -6.23 -7.96 -2.08
CA ASP A 50 -7.06 -7.82 -0.88
C ASP A 50 -6.82 -6.50 -0.14
N PHE A 51 -5.59 -5.96 -0.18
CA PHE A 51 -5.29 -4.66 0.40
C PHE A 51 -6.05 -3.56 -0.34
N ILE A 52 -6.02 -3.59 -1.68
CA ILE A 52 -6.75 -2.65 -2.54
C ILE A 52 -8.26 -2.79 -2.31
N ALA A 53 -8.79 -4.02 -2.25
CA ALA A 53 -10.21 -4.27 -2.04
C ALA A 53 -10.73 -3.79 -0.67
N THR A 54 -9.84 -3.66 0.32
CA THR A 54 -10.18 -3.24 1.68
C THR A 54 -9.75 -1.80 2.00
N THR A 55 -9.32 -1.03 1.00
CA THR A 55 -8.94 0.39 1.13
C THR A 55 -9.59 1.21 0.01
N GLU A 56 -9.54 2.54 0.12
CA GLU A 56 -10.03 3.47 -0.91
C GLU A 56 -8.83 4.19 -1.55
N MET A 57 -8.03 3.44 -2.31
CA MET A 57 -6.73 3.93 -2.81
C MET A 57 -6.84 5.20 -3.67
N ASP A 58 -7.93 5.36 -4.42
CA ASP A 58 -8.26 6.56 -5.21
C ASP A 58 -8.44 7.81 -4.33
N LYS A 59 -8.97 7.64 -3.11
CA LYS A 59 -9.14 8.70 -2.12
C LYS A 59 -7.91 8.91 -1.24
N VAL A 60 -7.35 7.83 -0.69
CA VAL A 60 -6.20 7.90 0.23
C VAL A 60 -4.98 8.47 -0.47
N GLN A 61 -4.74 8.11 -1.74
CA GLN A 61 -3.60 8.66 -2.48
C GLN A 61 -3.65 10.18 -2.55
N ALA A 62 -4.83 10.81 -2.53
CA ALA A 62 -4.95 12.26 -2.66
C ALA A 62 -4.42 13.01 -1.43
N VAL A 63 -4.37 12.35 -0.26
CA VAL A 63 -4.00 12.99 1.02
C VAL A 63 -2.62 12.58 1.54
N VAL A 64 -1.92 11.67 0.86
CA VAL A 64 -0.55 11.25 1.21
C VAL A 64 0.46 11.77 0.20
N ASP A 65 1.73 11.89 0.56
CA ASP A 65 2.80 12.29 -0.37
C ASP A 65 3.18 11.14 -1.30
N PHE A 66 3.34 9.92 -0.76
CA PHE A 66 3.59 8.70 -1.53
C PHE A 66 3.24 7.43 -0.74
N VAL A 67 3.12 6.32 -1.46
CA VAL A 67 2.79 4.99 -0.95
C VAL A 67 3.98 4.07 -1.14
N ASN A 68 4.44 3.45 -0.05
CA ASN A 68 5.52 2.46 -0.10
C ASN A 68 4.90 1.08 -0.27
N LEU A 69 4.99 0.50 -1.47
CA LEU A 69 4.48 -0.85 -1.71
C LEU A 69 5.44 -1.86 -1.11
N MET A 70 4.92 -2.73 -0.25
CA MET A 70 5.66 -3.87 0.28
C MET A 70 5.71 -4.97 -0.77
N THR A 71 6.46 -4.73 -1.86
CA THR A 71 6.63 -5.62 -3.02
C THR A 71 7.63 -6.75 -2.76
N TYR A 72 7.42 -7.40 -1.63
CA TYR A 72 8.15 -8.55 -1.14
C TYR A 72 7.16 -9.47 -0.41
N ASP A 73 7.64 -10.57 0.15
CA ASP A 73 6.83 -11.57 0.85
C ASP A 73 5.71 -12.17 -0.03
N PHE A 74 5.89 -12.18 -1.36
CA PHE A 74 4.96 -12.85 -2.28
C PHE A 74 4.92 -14.38 -2.09
N ARG A 75 5.96 -14.92 -1.46
CA ARG A 75 6.13 -16.32 -1.09
C ARG A 75 6.70 -16.40 0.32
N THR A 76 5.93 -16.92 1.26
CA THR A 76 6.31 -17.04 2.67
C THR A 76 5.77 -18.36 3.21
N SER A 77 6.65 -19.28 3.60
CA SER A 77 6.26 -20.59 4.15
C SER A 77 5.34 -21.41 3.24
N ASP A 78 5.49 -21.25 1.92
CA ASP A 78 4.77 -22.00 0.91
C ASP A 78 5.31 -23.45 0.78
N PRO A 79 4.47 -24.43 0.40
CA PRO A 79 4.92 -25.81 0.15
C PRO A 79 5.82 -25.92 -1.09
N ILE A 80 5.79 -24.94 -1.99
CA ILE A 80 6.59 -24.87 -3.20
C ILE A 80 7.40 -23.58 -3.17
N ALA A 81 8.72 -23.70 -3.34
CA ALA A 81 9.61 -22.55 -3.41
C ALA A 81 9.27 -21.64 -4.60
N GLY A 82 9.47 -20.34 -4.44
CA GLY A 82 9.25 -19.35 -5.49
C GLY A 82 9.87 -18.02 -5.12
N HIS A 83 9.81 -17.07 -6.05
CA HIS A 83 10.34 -15.73 -5.81
C HIS A 83 9.44 -14.96 -4.83
N HIS A 84 10.01 -14.45 -3.75
CA HIS A 84 9.27 -13.60 -2.81
C HIS A 84 9.27 -12.11 -3.19
N ALA A 85 10.15 -11.67 -4.10
CA ALA A 85 10.33 -10.27 -4.50
C ALA A 85 10.78 -10.11 -5.97
N ASN A 86 10.24 -10.92 -6.89
CA ASN A 86 10.55 -10.83 -8.33
C ASN A 86 10.01 -9.53 -8.96
N LEU A 87 10.83 -8.91 -9.83
CA LEU A 87 10.42 -7.72 -10.59
C LEU A 87 9.28 -8.01 -11.56
N TYR A 88 9.39 -9.11 -12.32
CA TYR A 88 8.41 -9.54 -13.31
C TYR A 88 7.85 -10.92 -12.98
N LEU A 89 6.62 -11.16 -13.46
CA LEU A 89 5.94 -12.43 -13.25
C LEU A 89 6.66 -13.58 -13.96
N HIS A 90 6.87 -14.69 -13.25
CA HIS A 90 7.29 -15.95 -13.86
C HIS A 90 6.05 -16.71 -14.37
N PRO A 91 6.02 -17.24 -15.61
CA PRO A 91 4.84 -17.93 -16.16
C PRO A 91 4.34 -19.12 -15.33
N ALA A 92 5.24 -19.80 -14.62
CA ALA A 92 4.91 -20.92 -13.73
C ALA A 92 4.50 -20.49 -12.30
N ASP A 93 4.51 -19.20 -11.97
CA ASP A 93 4.06 -18.73 -10.66
C ASP A 93 2.53 -18.86 -10.53
N THR A 94 2.10 -19.74 -9.62
CA THR A 94 0.69 -20.02 -9.35
C THR A 94 -0.09 -18.91 -8.65
N LYS A 95 0.56 -18.08 -7.83
CA LYS A 95 -0.07 -16.91 -7.17
C LYS A 95 -0.07 -15.66 -8.06
N LYS A 96 0.65 -15.71 -9.18
CA LYS A 96 0.73 -14.63 -10.16
C LYS A 96 1.15 -13.28 -9.55
N ARG A 97 2.16 -13.28 -8.68
CA ARG A 97 2.67 -12.07 -8.03
C ARG A 97 4.03 -11.64 -8.56
N SER A 98 4.22 -10.32 -8.63
CA SER A 98 5.46 -9.65 -8.98
C SER A 98 5.36 -8.17 -8.59
N VAL A 99 6.49 -7.46 -8.61
CA VAL A 99 6.52 -5.99 -8.47
C VAL A 99 5.70 -5.34 -9.58
N ASP A 100 5.90 -5.73 -10.85
CA ASP A 100 5.20 -5.17 -12.01
C ASP A 100 3.68 -5.32 -11.90
N SER A 101 3.20 -6.51 -11.54
CA SER A 101 1.75 -6.74 -11.35
C SER A 101 1.18 -5.88 -10.23
N ALA A 102 1.87 -5.79 -9.09
CA ALA A 102 1.43 -4.96 -7.96
C ALA A 102 1.37 -3.47 -8.31
N VAL A 103 2.38 -2.95 -9.00
CA VAL A 103 2.41 -1.55 -9.45
C VAL A 103 1.24 -1.26 -10.39
N ARG A 104 0.97 -2.14 -11.37
CA ARG A 104 -0.18 -1.98 -12.28
C ARG A 104 -1.52 -2.01 -11.57
N GLU A 105 -1.68 -2.89 -10.58
CA GLU A 105 -2.89 -2.97 -9.76
C GLU A 105 -3.13 -1.67 -8.97
N PHE A 106 -2.10 -1.10 -8.35
CA PHE A 106 -2.22 0.16 -7.62
C PHE A 106 -2.50 1.36 -8.54
N ILE A 107 -1.92 1.37 -9.75
CA ILE A 107 -2.25 2.38 -10.77
C ILE A 107 -3.72 2.24 -11.20
N ALA A 108 -4.19 1.02 -11.46
CA ALA A 108 -5.59 0.75 -11.80
C ALA A 108 -6.56 1.13 -10.66
N ALA A 109 -6.10 1.05 -9.40
CA ALA A 109 -6.84 1.49 -8.23
C ALA A 109 -6.81 3.01 -7.99
N GLY A 110 -6.18 3.78 -8.88
CA GLY A 110 -6.20 5.25 -8.86
C GLY A 110 -4.95 5.92 -8.28
N VAL A 111 -3.90 5.17 -7.90
CA VAL A 111 -2.65 5.76 -7.41
C VAL A 111 -1.79 6.25 -8.58
N PRO A 112 -1.41 7.55 -8.62
CA PRO A 112 -0.53 8.05 -9.66
C PRO A 112 0.85 7.37 -9.60
N PRO A 113 1.45 6.97 -10.74
CA PRO A 113 2.75 6.30 -10.76
C PRO A 113 3.85 7.06 -10.01
N ALA A 114 3.83 8.39 -10.08
CA ALA A 114 4.79 9.26 -9.39
C ALA A 114 4.71 9.21 -7.85
N LYS A 115 3.64 8.63 -7.28
CA LYS A 115 3.42 8.47 -5.85
C LYS A 115 3.67 7.04 -5.37
N ILE A 116 4.14 6.14 -6.23
CA ILE A 116 4.40 4.74 -5.90
C ILE A 116 5.90 4.56 -5.67
N VAL A 117 6.26 4.04 -4.49
CA VAL A 117 7.62 3.62 -4.15
C VAL A 117 7.67 2.09 -4.06
N VAL A 118 8.56 1.47 -4.82
CA VAL A 118 8.77 0.01 -4.83
C VAL A 118 9.69 -0.40 -3.69
N GLY A 119 9.30 -1.44 -2.94
CA GLY A 119 10.11 -2.02 -1.88
C GLY A 119 11.04 -3.14 -2.37
N VAL A 120 12.24 -3.20 -1.80
CA VAL A 120 13.25 -4.25 -2.04
C VAL A 120 13.73 -4.82 -0.69
N PRO A 121 13.69 -6.15 -0.49
CA PRO A 121 14.14 -6.78 0.77
C PRO A 121 15.67 -6.96 0.81
N PHE A 122 16.29 -6.82 1.99
CA PHE A 122 17.74 -6.96 2.25
C PHE A 122 18.05 -8.12 3.18
#